data_AF-A0A7C3XTN4-F1
#
_entry.id   AF-A0A7C3XTN4-F1
#
_cell.length_a   1.000
_cell.length_b   1.000
_cell.length_c   1.000
_cell.angle_alpha   90.00
_cell.angle_beta   90.00
_cell.angle_gamma   90.00
#
_symmetry.space_group_name_H-M   'P 1'
#
loop_
_entity.id
_entity.type
_entity.pdbx_description
1 polymer ?
#
loop_
_entity_poly.entity_id
_entity_poly.type
_entity_poly.pdbx_seq_one_letter_code
_entity_poly.pdbx_strand_id
1 'polypeptide(L)'
;METQNTYHNLIDAIIDIEEDPDSRDPAKGFPRLLCEYFFAEETSENKAIAGYIYQLPIPDVIKEKGLLKLTPDDIVQIVEGENLNDTLCARIMLQPAYLKYAFPHHSPSFSKMPPDIKGEIIRLIKERNQMILKAFEKMQQDIQATKERNIKTLIALILKNVHLKTGMPFAKISEPVGQLIEKTFNFCNETFIASNKQIHEINDDTKIKNLLKTLFVVKRFDELTELTQAFKAEAKRFIRRTQRILQ
;
A
#
# COMPACT_ATOMS: atom_id res chain seq x y z
N MET A 1 17.30 12.40 3.95
CA MET A 1 16.02 12.59 3.25
C MET A 1 14.96 12.02 4.16
N GLU A 2 14.21 12.88 4.84
CA GLU A 2 13.00 12.47 5.54
C GLU A 2 12.08 11.84 4.49
N THR A 3 11.91 10.52 4.56
CA THR A 3 10.86 9.84 3.83
C THR A 3 9.56 10.41 4.36
N GLN A 4 8.94 11.32 3.60
CA GLN A 4 7.52 11.56 3.75
C GLN A 4 6.86 10.18 3.71
N ASN A 5 6.30 9.74 4.84
CA ASN A 5 5.53 8.50 4.94
C ASN A 5 4.24 8.69 4.14
N THR A 6 4.35 8.79 2.82
CA THR A 6 3.21 8.65 1.94
C THR A 6 2.83 7.19 1.93
N TYR A 7 1.66 6.91 2.49
CA TYR A 7 0.97 5.62 2.41
C TYR A 7 0.77 5.22 0.94
N HIS A 8 1.77 4.57 0.38
CA HIS A 8 1.73 4.00 -0.96
C HIS A 8 1.36 2.52 -0.88
N ASN A 9 0.44 2.09 -1.74
CA ASN A 9 0.06 0.69 -1.93
C ASN A 9 -0.84 0.10 -0.82
N LEU A 10 -1.84 0.84 -0.35
CA LEU A 10 -2.83 0.36 0.62
C LEU A 10 -3.47 -0.98 0.21
N ILE A 11 -3.72 -1.19 -1.09
CA ILE A 11 -4.25 -2.48 -1.60
C ILE A 11 -3.33 -3.64 -1.23
N ASP A 12 -2.03 -3.48 -1.42
CA ASP A 12 -1.07 -4.56 -1.17
C ASP A 12 -0.95 -4.82 0.33
N ALA A 13 -0.94 -3.76 1.16
CA ALA A 13 -0.95 -3.90 2.61
C ALA A 13 -2.19 -4.66 3.11
N ILE A 14 -3.38 -4.37 2.56
CA ILE A 14 -4.61 -5.12 2.90
C ILE A 14 -4.51 -6.58 2.45
N ILE A 15 -4.01 -6.84 1.24
CA ILE A 15 -3.83 -8.21 0.74
C ILE A 15 -2.87 -9.01 1.63
N ASP A 16 -1.76 -8.40 2.03
CA ASP A 16 -0.76 -9.03 2.89
C ASP A 16 -1.32 -9.32 4.29
N ILE A 17 -2.13 -8.41 4.84
CA ILE A 17 -2.87 -8.63 6.10
C ILE A 17 -3.84 -9.80 5.98
N GLU A 18 -4.62 -9.87 4.89
CA GLU A 18 -5.63 -10.90 4.65
C GLU A 18 -5.04 -12.28 4.26
N GLU A 19 -3.71 -12.39 4.10
CA GLU A 19 -3.03 -13.70 3.98
C GLU A 19 -3.26 -14.54 5.24
N ASP A 20 -3.27 -13.90 6.40
CA ASP A 20 -3.67 -14.51 7.66
C ASP A 20 -5.19 -14.76 7.65
N PRO A 21 -5.64 -16.03 7.72
CA PRO A 21 -7.06 -16.37 7.70
C PRO A 21 -7.88 -15.63 8.76
N ASP A 22 -7.30 -15.38 9.94
CA ASP A 22 -7.99 -14.64 11.01
C ASP A 22 -8.21 -13.18 10.65
N SER A 23 -7.28 -12.57 9.91
CA SER A 23 -7.33 -11.17 9.52
C SER A 23 -8.23 -10.91 8.30
N ARG A 24 -8.83 -11.96 7.72
CA ARG A 24 -9.87 -11.83 6.68
C ARG A 24 -11.20 -11.33 7.23
N ASP A 25 -11.45 -11.53 8.52
CA ASP A 25 -12.53 -10.85 9.22
C ASP A 25 -12.16 -9.35 9.31
N PRO A 26 -12.95 -8.44 8.70
CA PRO A 26 -12.64 -7.01 8.71
C PRO A 26 -12.49 -6.44 10.13
N ALA A 27 -13.18 -7.02 11.12
CA ALA A 27 -13.07 -6.61 12.52
C ALA A 27 -11.69 -6.91 13.12
N LYS A 28 -10.98 -7.92 12.61
CA LYS A 28 -9.61 -8.26 13.00
C LYS A 28 -8.57 -7.63 12.06
N GLY A 29 -8.89 -7.53 10.78
CA GLY A 29 -8.03 -6.93 9.77
C GLY A 29 -7.85 -5.42 9.93
N PHE A 30 -8.90 -4.68 10.34
CA PHE A 30 -8.82 -3.23 10.47
C PHE A 30 -7.86 -2.76 11.59
N PRO A 31 -7.92 -3.29 12.83
CA PRO A 31 -6.91 -2.98 13.84
C PRO A 31 -5.50 -3.33 13.40
N ARG A 32 -5.33 -4.45 12.68
CA ARG A 32 -4.04 -4.84 12.14
C ARG A 32 -3.54 -3.85 11.09
N LEU A 33 -4.41 -3.37 10.21
CA LEU A 33 -4.08 -2.31 9.25
C LEU A 33 -3.68 -1.01 9.94
N LEU A 34 -4.37 -0.63 11.02
CA LEU A 34 -3.98 0.53 11.81
C LEU A 34 -2.59 0.33 12.42
N CYS A 35 -2.32 -0.82 13.03
CA CYS A 35 -1.03 -1.13 13.63
C CYS A 35 0.09 -1.23 12.60
N GLU A 36 -0.05 -2.04 11.54
CA GLU A 36 1.04 -2.39 10.64
C GLU A 36 1.25 -1.40 9.49
N TYR A 37 0.31 -0.48 9.27
CA TYR A 37 0.37 0.50 8.19
C TYR A 37 0.25 1.93 8.69
N PHE A 38 -0.87 2.33 9.28
CA PHE A 38 -1.11 3.74 9.63
C PHE A 38 -0.40 4.23 10.90
N PHE A 39 -0.03 3.31 11.78
CA PHE A 39 0.71 3.55 13.03
C PHE A 39 1.89 2.56 13.16
N ALA A 40 2.45 2.12 12.03
CA ALA A 40 3.51 1.11 11.97
C ALA A 40 4.72 1.48 12.82
N GLU A 41 5.17 2.73 12.68
CA GLU A 41 6.30 3.28 13.43
C GLU A 41 6.00 3.23 14.95
N GLU A 42 4.90 3.84 15.37
CA GLU A 42 4.58 3.96 16.80
C GLU A 42 4.27 2.62 17.47
N THR A 43 3.60 1.70 16.78
CA THR A 43 3.27 0.38 17.33
C THR A 43 4.45 -0.58 17.33
N SER A 44 5.41 -0.42 16.41
CA SER A 44 6.66 -1.19 16.41
C SER A 44 7.52 -0.86 17.63
N GLU A 45 7.53 0.40 18.07
CA GLU A 45 8.30 0.86 19.22
C GLU A 45 7.56 0.69 20.54
N ASN A 46 6.22 0.74 20.54
CA ASN A 46 5.42 0.66 21.76
C ASN A 46 4.20 -0.27 21.63
N LYS A 47 4.37 -1.51 22.15
CA LYS A 47 3.32 -2.54 22.16
C LYS A 47 2.06 -2.15 22.94
N ALA A 48 2.12 -1.20 23.87
CA ALA A 48 0.94 -0.73 24.59
C ALA A 48 0.00 0.07 23.66
N ILE A 49 0.56 0.78 22.67
CA ILE A 49 -0.23 1.47 21.63
C ILE A 49 -0.95 0.43 20.78
N ALA A 50 -0.23 -0.60 20.32
CA ALA A 50 -0.82 -1.70 19.56
C ALA A 50 -1.96 -2.38 20.34
N GLY A 51 -1.70 -2.75 21.61
CA GLY A 51 -2.70 -3.37 22.48
C GLY A 51 -3.96 -2.54 22.64
N TYR A 52 -3.84 -1.21 22.73
CA TYR A 52 -4.99 -0.31 22.76
C TYR A 52 -5.76 -0.30 21.44
N ILE A 53 -5.07 -0.22 20.29
CA ILE A 53 -5.70 -0.21 18.96
C ILE A 53 -6.55 -1.47 18.75
N TYR A 54 -6.06 -2.65 19.17
CA TYR A 54 -6.82 -3.91 19.11
C TYR A 54 -8.05 -3.96 20.02
N GLN A 55 -8.17 -3.07 21.01
CA GLN A 55 -9.32 -2.97 21.91
C GLN A 55 -10.33 -1.90 21.49
N LEU A 56 -10.04 -1.13 20.44
CA LEU A 56 -10.95 -0.11 19.95
C LEU A 56 -12.26 -0.74 19.44
N PRO A 57 -13.41 -0.10 19.70
CA PRO A 57 -14.65 -0.51 19.06
C PRO A 57 -14.52 -0.32 17.54
N ILE A 58 -14.74 -1.40 16.80
CA ILE A 58 -14.70 -1.36 15.33
C ILE A 58 -15.98 -0.72 14.81
N PRO A 59 -15.89 0.32 13.95
CA PRO A 59 -17.07 0.91 13.31
C PRO A 59 -17.85 -0.13 12.49
N ASP A 60 -19.19 -0.07 12.50
CA ASP A 60 -20.02 -1.09 11.85
C ASP A 60 -19.81 -1.13 10.34
N VAL A 61 -19.59 0.03 9.70
CA VAL A 61 -19.25 0.11 8.27
C VAL A 61 -18.02 -0.72 7.90
N ILE A 62 -17.04 -0.85 8.81
CA ILE A 62 -15.85 -1.70 8.63
C ILE A 62 -16.22 -3.17 8.79
N LYS A 63 -17.10 -3.53 9.72
CA LYS A 63 -17.51 -4.94 9.91
C LYS A 63 -18.33 -5.44 8.73
N GLU A 64 -19.20 -4.58 8.20
CA GLU A 64 -20.10 -4.90 7.10
C GLU A 64 -19.38 -4.97 5.75
N LYS A 65 -18.33 -4.16 5.56
CA LYS A 65 -17.58 -4.08 4.31
C LYS A 65 -16.16 -4.64 4.47
N GLY A 66 -15.76 -5.54 3.58
CA GLY A 66 -14.34 -5.91 3.47
C GLY A 66 -13.45 -4.68 3.23
N LEU A 67 -12.19 -4.71 3.70
CA LEU A 67 -11.30 -3.54 3.70
C LEU A 67 -11.09 -2.95 2.30
N LEU A 68 -10.97 -3.79 1.27
CA LEU A 68 -10.86 -3.35 -0.14
C LEU A 68 -12.14 -2.71 -0.71
N LYS A 69 -13.28 -2.88 -0.03
CA LYS A 69 -14.60 -2.37 -0.47
C LYS A 69 -14.98 -1.06 0.20
N LEU A 70 -14.17 -0.56 1.14
CA LEU A 70 -14.41 0.72 1.80
C LEU A 70 -14.23 1.89 0.83
N THR A 71 -15.20 2.80 0.83
CA THR A 71 -15.17 4.05 0.05
C THR A 71 -14.59 5.20 0.88
N PRO A 72 -14.17 6.31 0.25
CA PRO A 72 -13.78 7.51 0.98
C PRO A 72 -14.88 8.00 1.94
N ASP A 73 -16.15 7.93 1.53
CA ASP A 73 -17.29 8.33 2.36
C ASP A 73 -17.41 7.47 3.64
N ASP A 74 -17.16 6.16 3.54
CA ASP A 74 -17.13 5.27 4.70
C ASP A 74 -16.03 5.69 5.69
N ILE A 75 -14.88 6.14 5.17
CA ILE A 75 -13.73 6.55 5.97
C ILE A 75 -13.92 7.94 6.57
N VAL A 76 -14.55 8.86 5.85
CA VAL A 76 -14.91 10.21 6.35
C VAL A 76 -15.69 10.10 7.67
N GLN A 77 -16.66 9.18 7.75
CA GLN A 77 -17.45 8.94 8.96
C GLN A 77 -16.60 8.53 10.18
N ILE A 78 -15.42 7.96 9.93
CA ILE A 78 -14.51 7.45 10.96
C ILE A 78 -13.45 8.50 11.35
N VAL A 79 -12.99 9.31 10.39
CA VAL A 79 -11.87 10.24 10.58
C VAL A 79 -12.28 11.68 10.84
N GLU A 80 -13.49 12.11 10.49
CA GLU A 80 -13.94 13.49 10.69
C GLU A 80 -14.76 13.68 11.98
N GLY A 81 -15.62 12.71 12.35
CA GLY A 81 -16.40 12.73 13.59
C GLY A 81 -17.30 13.97 13.77
N GLU A 82 -18.12 13.99 14.83
CA GLU A 82 -18.87 15.20 15.21
C GLU A 82 -17.97 16.18 15.98
N ASN A 83 -17.09 15.65 16.84
CA ASN A 83 -16.05 16.39 17.52
C ASN A 83 -14.68 15.77 17.25
N LEU A 84 -13.61 16.57 17.42
CA LEU A 84 -12.24 16.09 17.24
C LEU A 84 -11.94 14.81 18.06
N ASN A 85 -12.43 14.74 19.30
CA ASN A 85 -12.21 13.59 20.19
C ASN A 85 -12.88 12.30 19.70
N ASP A 86 -13.87 12.41 18.82
CA ASP A 86 -14.61 11.28 18.29
C ASP A 86 -13.89 10.63 17.11
N THR A 87 -12.96 11.35 16.48
CA THR A 87 -12.17 10.86 15.34
C THR A 87 -11.28 9.68 15.72
N LEU A 88 -11.07 8.78 14.77
CA LEU A 88 -10.20 7.60 14.94
C LEU A 88 -8.81 7.97 15.48
N CYS A 89 -8.12 8.93 14.85
CA CYS A 89 -6.78 9.30 15.29
C CYS A 89 -6.79 9.94 16.68
N ALA A 90 -7.81 10.73 17.06
CA ALA A 90 -7.87 11.28 18.41
C ALA A 90 -8.06 10.18 19.47
N ARG A 91 -8.91 9.18 19.19
CA ARG A 91 -9.11 8.03 20.10
C ARG A 91 -7.81 7.29 20.39
N ILE A 92 -6.89 7.23 19.43
CA ILE A 92 -5.57 6.58 19.56
C ILE A 92 -4.54 7.54 20.19
N MET A 93 -4.37 8.72 19.59
CA MET A 93 -3.25 9.61 19.86
C MET A 93 -3.38 10.36 21.19
N LEU A 94 -4.60 10.50 21.72
CA LEU A 94 -4.83 11.12 23.03
C LEU A 94 -4.67 10.13 24.20
N GLN A 95 -4.40 8.85 23.92
CA GLN A 95 -4.18 7.88 24.99
C GLN A 95 -2.86 8.10 25.71
N PRO A 96 -2.79 7.81 27.02
CA PRO A 96 -1.55 7.96 27.80
C PRO A 96 -0.35 7.22 27.19
N ALA A 97 -0.56 6.03 26.61
CA ALA A 97 0.51 5.25 25.98
C ALA A 97 1.12 5.98 24.76
N TYR A 98 0.27 6.56 23.90
CA TYR A 98 0.72 7.33 22.73
C TYR A 98 1.36 8.65 23.16
N LEU A 99 0.72 9.39 24.07
CA LEU A 99 1.24 10.67 24.56
C LEU A 99 2.59 10.51 25.27
N LYS A 100 2.79 9.45 26.05
CA LYS A 100 4.08 9.16 26.68
C LYS A 100 5.17 8.84 25.66
N TYR A 101 4.80 8.20 24.55
CA TYR A 101 5.72 7.85 23.47
C TYR A 101 6.12 9.10 22.66
N ALA A 102 5.13 9.82 22.13
CA ALA A 102 5.36 10.96 21.24
C ALA A 102 5.80 12.24 21.98
N PHE A 103 5.43 12.39 23.25
CA PHE A 103 5.71 13.58 24.07
C PHE A 103 6.29 13.19 25.44
N PRO A 104 7.48 12.53 25.48
CA PRO A 104 8.00 11.89 26.69
C PRO A 104 8.34 12.85 27.84
N HIS A 105 8.53 14.14 27.53
CA HIS A 105 8.85 15.19 28.51
C HIS A 105 7.60 15.88 29.10
N HIS A 106 6.40 15.46 28.71
CA HIS A 106 5.15 16.02 29.19
C HIS A 106 4.32 14.97 29.96
N SER A 107 3.39 15.45 30.79
CA SER A 107 2.42 14.56 31.44
C SER A 107 1.62 13.79 30.37
N PRO A 108 1.46 12.46 30.47
CA PRO A 108 0.75 11.64 29.49
C PRO A 108 -0.78 11.76 29.64
N SER A 109 -1.26 13.00 29.62
CA SER A 109 -2.65 13.38 29.80
C SER A 109 -2.87 14.68 29.04
N PHE A 110 -3.65 14.60 27.95
CA PHE A 110 -3.87 15.73 27.05
C PHE A 110 -4.37 16.98 27.81
N SER A 111 -5.28 16.82 28.78
CA SER A 111 -5.81 17.95 29.56
C SER A 111 -4.75 18.70 30.38
N LYS A 112 -3.68 18.01 30.81
CA LYS A 112 -2.58 18.57 31.61
C LYS A 112 -1.42 19.11 30.77
N MET A 113 -1.48 18.98 29.45
CA MET A 113 -0.42 19.47 28.56
C MET A 113 -0.51 21.00 28.35
N PRO A 114 0.64 21.66 28.10
CA PRO A 114 0.69 23.06 27.70
C PRO A 114 -0.13 23.36 26.43
N PRO A 115 -0.66 24.59 26.26
CA PRO A 115 -1.50 24.95 25.10
C PRO A 115 -0.83 24.76 23.72
N ASP A 116 0.47 25.03 23.63
CA ASP A 116 1.29 24.85 22.43
C ASP A 116 1.39 23.36 22.04
N ILE A 117 1.70 22.48 23.00
CA ILE A 117 1.75 21.03 22.80
C ILE A 117 0.35 20.47 22.43
N LYS A 118 -0.70 20.99 23.07
CA LYS A 118 -2.08 20.63 22.69
C LYS A 118 -2.38 21.00 21.25
N GLY A 119 -1.98 22.20 20.82
CA GLY A 119 -2.13 22.64 19.43
C GLY A 119 -1.39 21.75 18.44
N GLU A 120 -0.17 21.33 18.78
CA GLU A 120 0.61 20.40 17.98
C GLU A 120 -0.06 19.03 17.86
N ILE A 121 -0.51 18.44 18.97
CA ILE A 121 -1.22 17.15 18.98
C ILE A 121 -2.49 17.21 18.11
N ILE A 122 -3.28 18.28 18.24
CA ILE A 122 -4.49 18.47 17.42
C ILE A 122 -4.12 18.54 15.93
N ARG A 123 -3.04 19.24 15.59
CA ARG A 123 -2.55 19.31 14.20
C ARG A 123 -2.15 17.92 13.68
N LEU A 124 -1.37 17.16 14.44
CA LEU A 124 -0.94 15.81 14.07
C LEU A 124 -2.12 14.85 13.89
N ILE A 125 -3.14 14.92 14.76
CA ILE A 125 -4.39 14.16 14.62
C ILE A 125 -5.07 14.47 13.29
N LYS A 126 -5.24 15.76 12.96
CA LYS A 126 -5.88 16.18 11.70
C LYS A 126 -5.08 15.74 10.48
N GLU A 127 -3.76 15.89 10.52
CA GLU A 127 -2.87 15.44 9.44
C GLU A 127 -2.97 13.93 9.24
N ARG A 128 -2.93 13.13 10.32
CA ARG A 128 -3.03 11.67 10.23
C ARG A 128 -4.41 11.21 9.73
N ASN A 129 -5.50 11.80 10.22
CA ASN A 129 -6.86 11.55 9.71
C ASN A 129 -6.95 11.84 8.20
N GLN A 130 -6.41 12.98 7.75
CA GLN A 130 -6.39 13.33 6.33
C GLN A 130 -5.52 12.36 5.51
N MET A 131 -4.39 11.89 6.05
CA MET A 131 -3.54 10.91 5.39
C MET A 131 -4.26 9.56 5.22
N ILE A 132 -5.02 9.11 6.23
CA ILE A 132 -5.85 7.90 6.14
C ILE A 132 -6.88 8.07 5.03
N LEU A 133 -7.66 9.17 5.03
CA LEU A 133 -8.66 9.43 4.00
C LEU A 133 -8.05 9.41 2.59
N LYS A 134 -6.95 10.14 2.37
CA LYS A 134 -6.24 10.17 1.08
C LYS A 134 -5.74 8.79 0.65
N ALA A 135 -5.33 7.93 1.58
CA ALA A 135 -4.91 6.57 1.25
C ALA A 135 -6.08 5.75 0.68
N PHE A 136 -7.29 5.89 1.22
CA PHE A 136 -8.49 5.24 0.71
C PHE A 136 -9.02 5.86 -0.60
N GLU A 137 -8.92 7.18 -0.77
CA GLU A 137 -9.18 7.83 -2.07
C GLU A 137 -8.24 7.29 -3.16
N LYS A 138 -6.94 7.22 -2.84
CA LYS A 138 -5.94 6.66 -3.75
C LYS A 138 -6.21 5.18 -4.04
N MET A 139 -6.64 4.41 -3.03
CA MET A 139 -7.01 3.00 -3.18
C MET A 139 -8.14 2.83 -4.20
N GLN A 140 -9.19 3.65 -4.16
CA GLN A 140 -10.29 3.58 -5.13
C GLN A 140 -9.82 3.91 -6.55
N GLN A 141 -9.00 4.94 -6.72
CA GLN A 141 -8.39 5.25 -8.03
C GLN A 141 -7.54 4.08 -8.53
N ASP A 142 -6.78 3.45 -7.64
CA ASP A 142 -5.93 2.31 -7.90
C ASP A 142 -6.71 1.03 -8.26
N ILE A 143 -7.87 0.82 -7.64
CA ILE A 143 -8.81 -0.24 -7.98
C ILE A 143 -9.30 -0.04 -9.42
N GLN A 144 -9.77 1.17 -9.75
CA GLN A 144 -10.26 1.48 -11.08
C GLN A 144 -9.16 1.32 -12.14
N ALA A 145 -7.99 1.90 -11.87
CA ALA A 145 -6.83 1.77 -12.75
C ALA A 145 -6.37 0.32 -12.91
N THR A 146 -6.63 -0.57 -11.95
CA THR A 146 -6.32 -2.00 -12.08
C THR A 146 -7.34 -2.71 -12.96
N LYS A 147 -8.64 -2.35 -12.88
CA LYS A 147 -9.70 -2.92 -13.71
C LYS A 147 -9.57 -2.58 -15.20
N GLU A 148 -8.97 -1.44 -15.52
CA GLU A 148 -8.80 -0.96 -16.90
C GLU A 148 -7.41 -1.25 -17.50
N ARG A 149 -6.47 -1.75 -16.68
CA ARG A 149 -5.07 -1.90 -17.09
C ARG A 149 -4.92 -2.96 -18.17
N ASN A 150 -4.38 -2.59 -19.32
CA ASN A 150 -3.95 -3.58 -20.31
C ASN A 150 -2.58 -4.19 -19.98
N ILE A 151 -2.28 -5.34 -20.60
CA ILE A 151 -1.05 -6.10 -20.35
C ILE A 151 0.21 -5.27 -20.65
N LYS A 152 0.21 -4.47 -21.73
CA LYS A 152 1.34 -3.60 -22.07
C LYS A 152 1.66 -2.61 -20.95
N THR A 153 0.64 -1.97 -20.40
CA THR A 153 0.78 -1.01 -19.29
C THR A 153 1.25 -1.70 -18.03
N LEU A 154 0.75 -2.92 -17.76
CA LEU A 154 1.22 -3.74 -16.64
C LEU A 154 2.71 -4.05 -16.75
N ILE A 155 3.18 -4.52 -17.92
CA ILE A 155 4.59 -4.84 -18.13
C ILE A 155 5.45 -3.57 -17.99
N ALA A 156 5.01 -2.44 -18.52
CA ALA A 156 5.71 -1.17 -18.35
C ALA A 156 5.82 -0.74 -16.87
N LEU A 157 4.76 -0.94 -16.08
CA LEU A 157 4.79 -0.67 -14.63
C LEU A 157 5.73 -1.63 -13.89
N ILE A 158 5.73 -2.92 -14.24
CA ILE A 158 6.67 -3.90 -13.69
C ILE A 158 8.11 -3.46 -13.98
N LEU A 159 8.43 -3.11 -15.22
CA LEU A 159 9.77 -2.66 -15.62
C LEU A 159 10.20 -1.39 -14.86
N LYS A 160 9.28 -0.43 -14.70
CA LYS A 160 9.53 0.77 -13.89
C LYS A 160 9.88 0.38 -12.44
N ASN A 161 9.12 -0.52 -11.83
CA ASN A 161 9.37 -0.96 -10.46
C ASN A 161 10.65 -1.77 -10.33
N VAL A 162 11.00 -2.59 -11.33
CA VAL A 162 12.28 -3.29 -11.40
C VAL A 162 13.43 -2.29 -11.40
N HIS A 163 13.38 -1.27 -12.26
CA HIS A 163 14.40 -0.22 -12.30
C HIS A 163 14.53 0.52 -10.96
N LEU A 164 13.40 0.92 -10.35
CA LEU A 164 13.41 1.60 -9.05
C LEU A 164 13.99 0.73 -7.92
N LYS A 165 13.79 -0.59 -7.97
CA LYS A 165 14.30 -1.52 -6.95
C LYS A 165 15.77 -1.86 -7.13
N THR A 166 16.21 -2.10 -8.36
CA THR A 166 17.58 -2.57 -8.63
C THR A 166 18.56 -1.43 -8.93
N GLY A 167 18.06 -0.25 -9.29
CA GLY A 167 18.87 0.87 -9.74
C GLY A 167 19.59 0.63 -11.07
N MET A 168 19.34 -0.49 -11.76
CA MET A 168 20.05 -0.82 -12.99
C MET A 168 19.69 0.16 -14.11
N PRO A 169 20.69 0.70 -14.84
CA PRO A 169 20.45 1.69 -15.87
C PRO A 169 19.84 1.05 -17.11
N PHE A 170 18.99 1.82 -17.79
CA PHE A 170 18.46 1.43 -19.10
C PHE A 170 19.56 1.47 -20.17
N ALA A 171 19.50 0.51 -21.07
CA ALA A 171 20.31 0.51 -22.28
C ALA A 171 19.83 1.61 -23.25
N LYS A 172 20.71 2.02 -24.16
CA LYS A 172 20.32 2.91 -25.26
C LYS A 172 19.47 2.13 -26.25
N ILE A 173 18.17 2.39 -26.25
CA ILE A 173 17.21 1.75 -27.16
C ILE A 173 16.93 2.62 -28.38
N SER A 174 16.77 1.98 -29.54
CA SER A 174 16.45 2.64 -30.81
C SER A 174 14.95 2.75 -31.08
N GLU A 175 14.12 2.04 -30.31
CA GLU A 175 12.67 1.94 -30.49
C GLU A 175 11.94 2.27 -29.17
N PRO A 176 10.67 2.73 -29.21
CA PRO A 176 9.87 2.94 -28.01
C PRO A 176 9.67 1.65 -27.21
N VAL A 177 9.75 1.73 -25.88
CA VAL A 177 9.57 0.59 -24.96
C VAL A 177 8.25 -0.17 -25.22
N GLY A 178 7.17 0.55 -25.54
CA GLY A 178 5.88 -0.07 -25.85
C GLY A 178 5.95 -1.05 -27.03
N GLN A 179 6.73 -0.73 -28.07
CA GLN A 179 6.91 -1.61 -29.23
C GLN A 179 7.76 -2.84 -28.87
N LEU A 180 8.78 -2.67 -28.02
CA LEU A 180 9.59 -3.79 -27.53
C LEU A 180 8.75 -4.77 -26.70
N ILE A 181 7.81 -4.26 -25.90
CA ILE A 181 6.86 -5.07 -25.16
C ILE A 181 5.94 -5.83 -26.13
N GLU A 182 5.34 -5.16 -27.11
CA GLU A 182 4.43 -5.77 -28.09
C GLU A 182 5.10 -6.83 -28.98
N LYS A 183 6.39 -6.67 -29.29
CA LYS A 183 7.18 -7.68 -30.01
C LYS A 183 7.48 -8.91 -29.15
N THR A 184 7.50 -8.77 -27.83
CA THR A 184 7.91 -9.84 -26.90
C THR A 184 6.71 -10.58 -26.30
N PHE A 185 5.64 -9.85 -25.99
CA PHE A 185 4.46 -10.37 -25.29
C PHE A 185 3.20 -10.30 -26.15
N ASN A 186 2.37 -11.32 -26.03
CA ASN A 186 1.06 -11.41 -26.66
C ASN A 186 -0.01 -10.66 -25.85
N PHE A 187 -1.16 -10.41 -26.48
CA PHE A 187 -2.35 -9.85 -25.82
C PHE A 187 -2.13 -8.48 -25.17
N CYS A 188 -1.11 -7.74 -25.63
CA CYS A 188 -0.65 -6.48 -25.03
C CYS A 188 -1.76 -5.42 -24.85
N ASN A 189 -2.75 -5.41 -25.74
CA ASN A 189 -3.88 -4.46 -25.70
C ASN A 189 -5.10 -5.00 -24.95
N GLU A 190 -5.12 -6.28 -24.56
CA GLU A 190 -6.20 -6.85 -23.74
C GLU A 190 -6.09 -6.33 -22.31
N THR A 191 -7.25 -6.10 -21.68
CA THR A 191 -7.34 -5.84 -20.24
C THR A 191 -6.78 -7.05 -19.47
N PHE A 192 -5.90 -6.77 -18.52
CA PHE A 192 -5.32 -7.79 -17.66
C PHE A 192 -6.33 -8.19 -16.59
N ILE A 193 -6.83 -9.41 -16.70
CA ILE A 193 -7.81 -10.02 -15.79
C ILE A 193 -7.21 -11.17 -14.98
N ALA A 194 -5.88 -11.34 -15.05
CA ALA A 194 -5.16 -12.44 -14.40
C ALA A 194 -5.71 -13.84 -14.76
N SER A 195 -6.12 -14.05 -16.01
CA SER A 195 -6.48 -15.39 -16.49
C SER A 195 -5.23 -16.28 -16.58
N ASN A 196 -5.39 -17.60 -16.50
CA ASN A 196 -4.25 -18.54 -16.58
C ASN A 196 -3.39 -18.32 -17.84
N LYS A 197 -4.03 -17.98 -18.97
CA LYS A 197 -3.36 -17.65 -20.23
C LYS A 197 -2.46 -16.41 -20.09
N GLN A 198 -2.99 -15.33 -19.51
CA GLN A 198 -2.25 -14.09 -19.29
C GLN A 198 -1.14 -14.26 -18.23
N ILE A 199 -1.40 -15.03 -17.17
CA ILE A 199 -0.42 -15.35 -16.13
C ILE A 199 0.75 -16.13 -16.73
N HIS A 200 0.49 -17.14 -17.56
CA HIS A 200 1.54 -17.91 -18.22
C HIS A 200 2.38 -17.04 -19.15
N GLU A 201 1.71 -16.18 -19.94
CA GLU A 201 2.34 -15.24 -20.85
C GLU A 201 3.29 -14.27 -20.13
N ILE A 202 2.87 -13.67 -19.02
CA ILE A 202 3.67 -12.70 -18.26
C ILE A 202 4.83 -13.36 -17.50
N ASN A 203 4.69 -14.65 -17.13
CA ASN A 203 5.70 -15.39 -16.39
C ASN A 203 6.66 -16.21 -17.27
N ASP A 204 6.60 -16.07 -18.60
CA ASP A 204 7.52 -16.76 -19.51
C ASP A 204 8.96 -16.24 -19.32
N ASP A 205 9.82 -17.09 -18.76
CA ASP A 205 11.23 -16.77 -18.48
C ASP A 205 12.01 -16.31 -19.70
N THR A 206 11.72 -16.87 -20.86
CA THR A 206 12.43 -16.54 -22.10
C THR A 206 12.07 -15.13 -22.52
N LYS A 207 10.77 -14.80 -22.51
CA LYS A 207 10.27 -13.46 -22.82
C LYS A 207 10.79 -12.41 -21.85
N ILE A 208 10.73 -12.70 -20.54
CA ILE A 208 11.24 -11.83 -19.50
C ILE A 208 12.73 -11.54 -19.73
N LYS A 209 13.57 -12.58 -19.87
CA LYS A 209 15.01 -12.41 -20.05
C LYS A 209 15.34 -11.66 -21.34
N ASN A 210 14.63 -11.93 -22.43
CA ASN A 210 14.83 -11.23 -23.71
C ASN A 210 14.50 -9.73 -23.60
N LEU A 211 13.36 -9.40 -22.98
CA LEU A 211 12.98 -8.00 -22.76
C LEU A 211 13.98 -7.27 -21.85
N LEU A 212 14.39 -7.90 -20.73
CA LEU A 212 15.32 -7.31 -19.77
C LEU A 212 16.71 -7.07 -20.37
N LYS A 213 17.25 -8.01 -21.14
CA LYS A 213 18.53 -7.84 -21.86
C LYS A 213 18.48 -6.70 -22.87
N THR A 214 17.32 -6.45 -23.46
CA THR A 214 17.14 -5.37 -24.44
C THR A 214 17.03 -4.02 -23.74
N LEU A 215 16.36 -3.97 -22.59
CA LEU A 215 16.05 -2.72 -21.89
C LEU A 215 17.13 -2.26 -20.90
N PHE A 216 17.89 -3.17 -20.29
CA PHE A 216 18.85 -2.85 -19.23
C PHE A 216 20.29 -3.12 -19.66
N VAL A 217 21.23 -2.35 -19.11
CA VAL A 217 22.66 -2.62 -19.28
C VAL A 217 23.06 -3.79 -18.38
N VAL A 218 23.03 -5.00 -18.94
CA VAL A 218 23.40 -6.24 -18.27
C VAL A 218 24.83 -6.64 -18.68
N LYS A 219 25.77 -6.65 -17.75
CA LYS A 219 27.17 -7.03 -18.00
C LYS A 219 27.48 -8.45 -17.54
N ARG A 220 26.76 -8.95 -16.54
CA ARG A 220 27.00 -10.26 -15.93
C ARG A 220 25.71 -11.07 -15.82
N PHE A 221 25.85 -12.39 -15.68
CA PHE A 221 24.71 -13.30 -15.59
C PHE A 221 23.91 -13.11 -14.29
N ASP A 222 24.59 -12.86 -13.17
CA ASP A 222 23.98 -12.57 -11.87
C ASP A 222 23.05 -11.34 -11.93
N GLU A 223 23.46 -10.27 -12.63
CA GLU A 223 22.63 -9.08 -12.85
C GLU A 223 21.33 -9.41 -13.60
N LEU A 224 21.40 -10.27 -14.63
CA LEU A 224 20.21 -10.73 -15.33
C LEU A 224 19.29 -11.55 -14.43
N THR A 225 19.87 -12.42 -13.58
CA THR A 225 19.12 -13.21 -12.61
C THR A 225 18.39 -12.31 -11.63
N GLU A 226 19.06 -11.28 -11.09
CA GLU A 226 18.47 -10.30 -10.19
C GLU A 226 17.29 -9.56 -10.83
N LEU A 227 17.47 -9.03 -12.04
CA LEU A 227 16.38 -8.37 -12.79
C LEU A 227 15.20 -9.31 -13.04
N THR A 228 15.47 -10.56 -13.40
CA THR A 228 14.42 -11.57 -13.66
C THR A 228 13.64 -11.88 -12.38
N GLN A 229 14.32 -12.01 -11.24
CA GLN A 229 13.68 -12.22 -9.94
C GLN A 229 12.84 -11.01 -9.54
N ALA A 230 13.37 -9.80 -9.70
CA ALA A 230 12.63 -8.56 -9.43
C ALA A 230 11.37 -8.45 -10.31
N PHE A 231 11.49 -8.77 -11.60
CA PHE A 231 10.35 -8.79 -12.52
C PHE A 231 9.27 -9.76 -12.06
N LYS A 232 9.65 -11.01 -11.75
CA LYS A 232 8.71 -12.05 -11.30
C LYS A 232 8.04 -11.69 -9.98
N ALA A 233 8.77 -11.07 -9.05
CA ALA A 233 8.22 -10.62 -7.78
C ALA A 233 7.13 -9.55 -8.00
N GLU A 234 7.39 -8.57 -8.87
CA GLU A 234 6.40 -7.54 -9.23
C GLU A 234 5.23 -8.12 -10.04
N ALA A 235 5.49 -9.03 -10.97
CA ALA A 235 4.44 -9.74 -11.70
C ALA A 235 3.52 -10.49 -10.74
N LYS A 236 4.08 -11.25 -9.78
CA LYS A 236 3.32 -11.96 -8.75
C LYS A 236 2.46 -11.00 -7.91
N ARG A 237 3.02 -9.86 -7.50
CA ARG A 237 2.29 -8.81 -6.76
C ARG A 237 1.08 -8.31 -7.56
N PHE A 238 1.26 -7.93 -8.82
CA PHE A 238 0.16 -7.45 -9.66
C PHE A 238 -0.87 -8.54 -9.99
N ILE A 239 -0.45 -9.80 -10.19
CA ILE A 239 -1.36 -10.94 -10.36
C ILE A 239 -2.28 -11.08 -9.14
N ARG A 240 -1.69 -11.11 -7.93
CA ARG A 240 -2.46 -11.23 -6.67
C ARG A 240 -3.43 -10.06 -6.50
N ARG A 241 -2.96 -8.85 -6.78
CA ARG A 241 -3.77 -7.63 -6.73
C ARG A 241 -4.97 -7.69 -7.67
N THR A 242 -4.75 -8.03 -8.94
CA THR A 242 -5.84 -8.17 -9.91
C THR A 242 -6.81 -9.26 -9.51
N GLN A 243 -6.33 -10.42 -9.05
CA GLN A 243 -7.20 -11.51 -8.58
C GLN A 243 -8.08 -11.08 -7.41
N ARG A 244 -7.55 -10.34 -6.44
CA ARG A 244 -8.31 -9.87 -5.27
C ARG A 244 -9.33 -8.78 -5.62
N ILE A 245 -9.01 -7.90 -6.55
CA ILE A 245 -9.90 -6.81 -6.98
C ILE A 245 -11.07 -7.30 -7.85
N LEU A 246 -10.86 -8.37 -8.61
CA LEU A 246 -11.87 -8.93 -9.51
C LEU A 246 -12.74 -10.04 -8.88
N GLN A 247 -12.47 -10.42 -7.64
CA GLN A 247 -13.32 -11.30 -6.81
C GLN A 247 -14.46 -10.52 -6.17
#